data_AF-A0A2V3PIR9-F1
#
_entry.id   AF-A0A2V3PIR9-F1
#
_cell.length_a   1.000
_cell.length_b   1.000
_cell.length_c   1.000
_cell.angle_alpha   90.00
_cell.angle_beta   90.00
_cell.angle_gamma   90.00
#
_symmetry.space_group_name_H-M   'P 1'
#
loop_
_entity.id
_entity.type
_entity.pdbx_description
1 polymer ?
#
loop_
_entity_poly.entity_id
_entity_poly.type
_entity_poly.pdbx_seq_one_letter_code
_entity_poly.pdbx_strand_id
1 'polypeptide(L)'
;MLSTDTQSFNIIPNLHSKAIGIIDTDHRVPSQLSSLKDKGVYSLPYAEIENLFLDEDFLKLFAAKYDHEEKLVEAIKQEIINTLELQKELQISNYITSKVNHYFSESHVNKANTKDEIIQNFKEFKSKINIDTWYEERNAELDKIIRIKDYTNAIKVFNNKGLSTIANKHFKISNFRERALYFLKHNYEVQNAILKSFPIDINAINV
;
A
#
# COMPACT_ATOMS: atom_id res chain seq x y z
N MET A 1 12.68 -3.80 -4.83
CA MET A 1 13.96 -3.55 -5.52
C MET A 1 14.02 -2.17 -6.20
N LEU A 2 12.88 -1.55 -6.55
CA LEU A 2 12.83 -0.28 -7.30
C LEU A 2 13.26 0.98 -6.54
N SER A 3 13.08 1.06 -5.22
CA SER A 3 13.37 2.29 -4.47
C SER A 3 14.86 2.61 -4.33
N THR A 4 15.73 1.60 -4.27
CA THR A 4 17.18 1.76 -4.14
C THR A 4 17.83 2.29 -5.41
N ASP A 5 17.34 1.88 -6.58
CA ASP A 5 17.89 2.29 -7.88
C ASP A 5 17.55 3.75 -8.18
N THR A 6 16.30 4.16 -7.92
CA THR A 6 15.87 5.57 -8.01
C THR A 6 16.72 6.47 -7.10
N GLN A 7 16.89 6.06 -5.84
CA GLN A 7 17.71 6.82 -4.88
C GLN A 7 19.16 6.94 -5.35
N SER A 8 19.73 5.83 -5.83
CA SER A 8 21.12 5.79 -6.31
C SER A 8 21.32 6.63 -7.57
N PHE A 9 20.33 6.70 -8.47
CA PHE A 9 20.40 7.56 -9.65
C PHE A 9 20.35 9.04 -9.29
N ASN A 10 19.47 9.43 -8.36
CA ASN A 10 19.25 10.82 -7.98
C ASN A 10 20.41 11.45 -7.17
N ILE A 11 21.36 10.66 -6.67
CA ILE A 11 22.57 11.15 -5.98
C ILE A 11 23.76 11.38 -6.93
N ILE A 12 23.66 10.99 -8.21
CA ILE A 12 24.75 11.16 -9.17
C ILE A 12 24.86 12.65 -9.55
N PRO A 13 26.02 13.30 -9.33
CA PRO A 13 26.20 14.71 -9.65
C PRO A 13 26.16 14.95 -11.17
N ASN A 14 25.72 16.14 -11.57
CA ASN A 14 25.70 16.62 -12.97
C ASN A 14 24.79 15.84 -13.93
N LEU A 15 23.76 15.16 -13.43
CA LEU A 15 22.68 14.65 -14.28
C LEU A 15 21.64 15.75 -14.56
N HIS A 16 21.24 15.87 -15.84
CA HIS A 16 20.14 16.73 -16.26
C HIS A 16 18.76 16.04 -16.16
N SER A 17 18.73 14.80 -15.69
CA SER A 17 17.52 13.96 -15.56
C SER A 17 17.34 13.52 -14.12
N LYS A 18 16.09 13.41 -13.66
CA LYS A 18 15.72 12.82 -12.36
C LYS A 18 14.99 11.50 -12.58
N ALA A 19 15.31 10.50 -11.78
CA ALA A 19 14.54 9.27 -11.72
C ALA A 19 13.35 9.43 -10.77
N ILE A 20 12.22 8.84 -11.14
CA ILE A 20 11.01 8.76 -10.31
C ILE A 20 10.77 7.28 -10.01
N GLY A 21 10.70 6.96 -8.72
CA GLY A 21 10.36 5.62 -8.25
C GLY A 21 8.92 5.58 -7.78
N ILE A 22 8.20 4.51 -8.12
CA ILE A 22 6.86 4.25 -7.58
C ILE A 22 6.93 2.94 -6.81
N ILE A 23 6.41 2.95 -5.58
CA ILE A 23 6.31 1.79 -4.70
C ILE A 23 4.87 1.61 -4.19
N ASP A 24 4.57 0.42 -3.71
CA ASP A 24 3.48 0.14 -2.79
C ASP A 24 3.72 0.80 -1.42
N THR A 25 2.62 1.10 -0.71
CA THR A 25 2.73 1.65 0.65
C THR A 25 3.09 0.57 1.66
N ASP A 26 2.81 -0.71 1.40
CA ASP A 26 2.96 -1.81 2.35
C ASP A 26 2.29 -1.46 3.71
N HIS A 27 3.04 -1.64 4.79
CA HIS A 27 2.75 -1.17 6.14
C HIS A 27 3.65 0.02 6.52
N ARG A 28 4.09 0.83 5.54
CA ARG A 28 4.95 1.98 5.83
C ARG A 28 4.18 3.08 6.52
N VAL A 29 4.78 3.65 7.56
CA VAL A 29 4.21 4.79 8.29
C VAL A 29 4.39 6.10 7.51
N PRO A 30 3.57 7.14 7.75
CA PRO A 30 3.64 8.40 7.00
C PRO A 30 5.03 9.07 6.98
N SER A 31 5.81 8.97 8.06
CA SER A 31 7.18 9.50 8.11
C SER A 31 8.12 8.81 7.11
N GLN A 32 7.99 7.49 6.93
CA GLN A 32 8.75 6.74 5.94
C GLN A 32 8.42 7.17 4.52
N LEU A 33 7.13 7.30 4.23
CA LEU A 33 6.65 7.72 2.92
C LEU A 33 7.15 9.13 2.58
N SER A 34 7.17 10.02 3.57
CA SER A 34 7.69 11.39 3.42
C SER A 34 9.19 11.39 3.10
N SER A 35 9.99 10.64 3.86
CA SER A 35 11.45 10.50 3.65
C SER A 35 11.80 9.91 2.27
N LEU A 36 10.95 9.00 1.75
CA LEU A 36 11.11 8.46 0.40
C LEU A 36 10.72 9.47 -0.67
N LYS A 37 9.66 10.23 -0.44
CA LYS A 37 9.18 11.28 -1.35
C LYS A 37 10.26 12.33 -1.59
N ASP A 38 10.97 12.74 -0.54
CA ASP A 38 12.10 13.69 -0.63
C ASP A 38 13.24 13.17 -1.53
N LYS A 39 13.32 11.85 -1.74
CA LYS A 39 14.31 11.19 -2.59
C LYS A 39 13.79 10.85 -3.99
N GLY A 40 12.59 11.33 -4.35
CA GLY A 40 11.94 11.05 -5.63
C GLY A 40 11.27 9.67 -5.71
N VAL A 41 11.01 9.03 -4.56
CA VAL A 41 10.29 7.76 -4.46
C VAL A 41 8.90 8.00 -3.87
N TYR A 42 7.87 7.79 -4.68
CA TYR A 42 6.47 8.02 -4.32
C TYR A 42 5.79 6.69 -4.01
N SER A 43 4.86 6.68 -3.07
CA SER A 43 4.01 5.50 -2.82
C SER A 43 2.61 5.70 -3.39
N LEU A 44 2.04 4.62 -3.91
CA LEU A 44 0.62 4.56 -4.24
C LEU A 44 -0.22 4.48 -2.95
N PRO A 45 -1.47 4.95 -2.95
CA PRO A 45 -2.30 5.00 -1.74
C PRO A 45 -2.75 3.62 -1.24
N TYR A 46 -2.34 2.54 -1.88
CA TYR A 46 -2.72 1.16 -1.55
C TYR A 46 -1.56 0.43 -0.87
N ALA A 47 -1.91 -0.40 0.12
CA ALA A 47 -0.98 -1.27 0.82
C ALA A 47 -0.26 -2.23 -0.14
N GLU A 48 -0.96 -2.73 -1.16
CA GLU A 48 -0.40 -3.53 -2.25
C GLU A 48 -0.80 -2.90 -3.59
N ILE A 49 0.11 -2.82 -4.55
CA ILE A 49 -0.15 -2.20 -5.85
C ILE A 49 -1.25 -2.93 -6.63
N GLU A 50 -1.42 -4.23 -6.41
CA GLU A 50 -2.45 -5.07 -7.02
C GLU A 50 -3.86 -4.71 -6.57
N ASN A 51 -4.02 -4.11 -5.38
CA ASN A 51 -5.31 -3.64 -4.88
C ASN A 51 -5.85 -2.49 -5.73
N LEU A 52 -5.03 -1.88 -6.60
CA LEU A 52 -5.47 -0.93 -7.60
C LEU A 52 -6.54 -1.51 -8.53
N PHE A 53 -6.46 -2.80 -8.85
CA PHE A 53 -7.48 -3.49 -9.66
C PHE A 53 -8.76 -3.81 -8.89
N LEU A 54 -8.79 -3.50 -7.59
CA LEU A 54 -9.98 -3.58 -6.75
C LEU A 54 -10.61 -2.20 -6.55
N ASP A 55 -10.15 -1.18 -7.27
CA ASP A 55 -10.87 0.08 -7.29
C ASP A 55 -12.31 -0.11 -7.83
N GLU A 56 -13.28 0.60 -7.26
CA GLU A 56 -14.69 0.42 -7.62
C GLU A 56 -14.96 0.78 -9.09
N ASP A 57 -14.40 1.90 -9.59
CA ASP A 57 -14.57 2.31 -10.99
C ASP A 57 -13.93 1.26 -11.90
N PHE A 58 -12.75 0.76 -11.53
CA PHE A 58 -12.09 -0.32 -12.28
C PHE A 58 -12.94 -1.58 -12.33
N LEU A 59 -13.45 -2.04 -11.19
CA LEU A 59 -14.27 -3.25 -11.10
C LEU A 59 -15.56 -3.14 -11.90
N LYS A 60 -16.19 -1.96 -11.94
CA LYS A 60 -17.39 -1.70 -12.76
C LYS A 60 -17.08 -1.80 -14.25
N LEU A 61 -15.99 -1.16 -14.71
CA LEU A 61 -15.55 -1.25 -16.10
C LEU A 61 -15.16 -2.68 -16.49
N PHE A 62 -14.49 -3.39 -15.58
CA PHE A 62 -14.12 -4.79 -15.79
C PHE A 62 -15.34 -5.71 -15.82
N ALA A 63 -16.32 -5.50 -14.95
CA ALA A 63 -17.59 -6.25 -14.96
C ALA A 63 -18.36 -6.05 -16.27
N ALA A 64 -18.46 -4.81 -16.75
CA ALA A 64 -19.11 -4.49 -18.01
C ALA A 64 -18.45 -5.21 -19.22
N LYS A 65 -17.12 -5.34 -19.22
CA LYS A 65 -16.38 -6.07 -20.27
C LYS A 65 -16.80 -7.55 -20.38
N TYR A 66 -17.23 -8.16 -19.27
CA TYR A 66 -17.61 -9.57 -19.19
C TYR A 66 -19.14 -9.77 -19.06
N ASP A 67 -19.93 -8.74 -19.41
CA ASP A 67 -21.40 -8.76 -19.32
C ASP A 67 -21.93 -9.13 -17.93
N HIS A 68 -21.22 -8.71 -16.87
CA HIS A 68 -21.64 -8.91 -15.49
C HIS A 68 -22.44 -7.72 -14.95
N GLU A 69 -23.41 -8.01 -14.07
CA GLU A 69 -24.20 -7.00 -13.37
C GLU A 69 -23.38 -6.26 -12.31
N GLU A 70 -23.74 -5.01 -12.03
CA GLU A 70 -23.13 -4.18 -10.97
C GLU A 70 -23.22 -4.84 -9.57
N LYS A 71 -24.24 -5.69 -9.34
CA LYS A 71 -24.38 -6.48 -8.10
C LYS A 71 -23.17 -7.38 -7.80
N LEU A 72 -22.43 -7.80 -8.83
CA LEU A 72 -21.21 -8.58 -8.66
C LEU A 72 -20.12 -7.74 -7.97
N VAL A 73 -20.02 -6.45 -8.32
CA VAL A 73 -19.06 -5.52 -7.70
C VAL A 73 -19.40 -5.35 -6.21
N GLU A 74 -20.68 -5.19 -5.88
CA GLU A 74 -21.13 -5.13 -4.48
C GLU A 74 -20.84 -6.42 -3.70
N ALA A 75 -20.95 -7.59 -4.34
CA ALA A 75 -20.58 -8.87 -3.73
C ALA A 75 -19.07 -8.97 -3.45
N ILE A 76 -18.22 -8.50 -4.37
CA ILE A 76 -16.76 -8.39 -4.15
C ILE A 76 -16.46 -7.45 -2.99
N LYS A 77 -17.07 -6.26 -2.98
CA LYS A 77 -16.88 -5.25 -1.92
C LYS A 77 -17.21 -5.81 -0.54
N GLN A 78 -18.36 -6.47 -0.43
CA GLN A 78 -18.80 -7.07 0.83
C GLN A 78 -17.89 -8.23 1.27
N GLU A 79 -17.44 -9.09 0.34
CA GLU A 79 -16.51 -10.18 0.68
C GLU A 79 -15.14 -9.65 1.14
N ILE A 80 -14.63 -8.57 0.53
CA ILE A 80 -13.39 -7.91 0.97
C ILE A 80 -13.52 -7.35 2.40
N ILE A 81 -14.62 -6.65 2.71
CA ILE A 81 -14.87 -6.12 4.06
C ILE A 81 -14.96 -7.26 5.08
N ASN A 82 -15.69 -8.33 4.77
CA ASN A 82 -15.79 -9.49 5.65
C ASN A 82 -14.43 -10.17 5.86
N THR A 83 -13.61 -10.25 4.81
CA THR A 83 -12.26 -10.83 4.90
C THR A 83 -11.35 -9.96 5.76
N LEU A 84 -11.48 -8.63 5.68
CA LEU A 84 -10.76 -7.70 6.54
C LEU A 84 -11.15 -7.87 8.01
N GLU A 85 -12.44 -8.04 8.30
CA GLU A 85 -12.93 -8.30 9.65
C GLU A 85 -12.37 -9.62 10.22
N LEU A 86 -12.40 -10.70 9.42
CA LEU A 86 -11.83 -12.00 9.81
C LEU A 86 -10.32 -11.94 10.04
N GLN A 87 -9.60 -11.07 9.32
CA GLN A 87 -8.14 -10.95 9.38
C GLN A 87 -7.68 -9.70 10.15
N LYS A 88 -8.56 -9.01 10.86
CA LYS A 88 -8.28 -7.72 11.49
C LYS A 88 -7.05 -7.78 12.40
N GLU A 89 -6.99 -8.79 13.27
CA GLU A 89 -5.89 -8.99 14.21
C GLU A 89 -4.55 -9.24 13.49
N LEU A 90 -4.56 -10.03 12.42
CA LEU A 90 -3.36 -10.27 11.59
C LEU A 90 -2.89 -8.96 10.94
N GLN A 91 -3.80 -8.14 10.44
CA GLN A 91 -3.48 -6.84 9.83
C GLN A 91 -2.90 -5.86 10.86
N ILE A 92 -3.41 -5.85 12.10
CA ILE A 92 -2.85 -5.04 13.20
C ILE A 92 -1.45 -5.53 13.55
N SER A 93 -1.27 -6.84 13.72
CA SER A 93 0.02 -7.47 14.04
C SER A 93 1.10 -7.14 13.00
N ASN A 94 0.78 -7.29 11.70
CA ASN A 94 1.71 -6.97 10.62
C ASN A 94 2.08 -5.48 10.59
N TYR A 95 1.09 -4.59 10.80
CA TYR A 95 1.32 -3.15 10.87
C TYR A 95 2.26 -2.76 12.03
N ILE A 96 1.99 -3.26 13.24
CA ILE A 96 2.84 -3.00 14.41
C ILE A 96 4.24 -3.56 14.21
N THR A 97 4.35 -4.78 13.68
CA THR A 97 5.65 -5.41 13.39
C THR A 97 6.47 -4.58 12.40
N SER A 98 5.84 -4.11 11.32
CA SER A 98 6.48 -3.20 10.35
C SER A 98 6.94 -1.90 11.02
N LYS A 99 6.10 -1.31 11.87
CA LYS A 99 6.43 -0.09 12.61
C LYS A 99 7.61 -0.29 13.56
N VAL A 100 7.65 -1.39 14.31
CA VAL A 100 8.80 -1.75 15.18
C VAL A 100 10.08 -1.92 14.36
N ASN A 101 10.02 -2.68 13.27
CA ASN A 101 11.16 -2.89 12.37
C ASN A 101 11.67 -1.58 11.78
N HIS A 102 10.77 -0.65 11.48
CA HIS A 102 11.14 0.68 11.03
C HIS A 102 11.92 1.46 12.07
N TYR A 103 11.39 1.59 13.29
CA TYR A 103 12.11 2.27 14.38
C TYR A 103 13.47 1.63 14.65
N PHE A 104 13.56 0.31 14.50
CA PHE A 104 14.83 -0.40 14.64
C PHE A 104 15.81 -0.03 13.53
N SER A 105 15.35 -0.03 12.27
CA SER A 105 16.18 0.34 11.11
C SER A 105 16.66 1.79 11.13
N GLU A 106 15.86 2.72 11.66
CA GLU A 106 16.25 4.13 11.82
C GLU A 106 17.10 4.39 13.06
N SER A 107 17.05 3.51 14.05
CA SER A 107 17.87 3.65 15.24
C SER A 107 19.35 3.59 14.87
N HIS A 108 20.16 4.40 15.56
CA HIS A 108 21.62 4.39 15.38
C HIS A 108 22.26 3.16 16.04
N VAL A 109 21.46 2.17 16.49
CA VAL A 109 21.94 0.89 17.03
C VAL A 109 22.95 0.24 16.08
N ASN A 110 22.72 0.34 14.77
CA ASN A 110 23.61 -0.23 13.74
C ASN A 110 24.92 0.56 13.50
N LYS A 111 25.13 1.70 14.17
CA LYS A 111 26.30 2.59 13.98
C LYS A 111 27.13 2.81 15.26
N ALA A 112 26.83 2.07 16.33
CA ALA A 112 27.56 2.18 17.59
C ALA A 112 28.96 1.53 17.49
N ASN A 113 29.98 2.21 18.01
CA ASN A 113 31.37 1.76 18.01
C ASN A 113 31.84 1.28 19.40
N THR A 114 31.04 1.50 20.44
CA THR A 114 31.36 1.09 21.82
C THR A 114 30.21 0.34 22.48
N LYS A 115 30.51 -0.46 23.51
CA LYS A 115 29.51 -1.15 24.33
C LYS A 115 28.48 -0.18 24.93
N ASP A 116 28.94 0.97 25.42
CA ASP A 116 28.06 1.95 26.06
C ASP A 116 27.13 2.62 25.06
N GLU A 117 27.62 2.93 23.85
CA GLU A 117 26.79 3.41 22.74
C GLU A 117 25.73 2.39 22.33
N ILE A 118 26.07 1.09 22.26
CA ILE A 118 25.09 0.03 21.96
C ILE A 118 23.97 0.02 23.01
N ILE A 119 24.33 0.07 24.30
CA ILE A 119 23.36 0.06 25.41
C ILE A 119 22.46 1.29 25.34
N GLN A 120 23.03 2.47 25.10
CA GLN A 120 22.28 3.73 25.03
C GLN A 120 21.33 3.74 23.82
N ASN A 121 21.81 3.37 22.64
CA ASN A 121 21.00 3.31 21.41
C ASN A 121 19.84 2.31 21.57
N PHE A 122 20.06 1.18 22.23
CA PHE A 122 19.01 0.20 22.49
C PHE A 122 17.95 0.72 23.48
N LYS A 123 18.36 1.46 24.52
CA LYS A 123 17.42 2.11 25.46
C LYS A 123 16.55 3.15 24.75
N GLU A 124 17.15 3.98 23.89
CA GLU A 124 16.44 4.98 23.09
C GLU A 124 15.49 4.36 22.07
N PHE A 125 15.88 3.24 21.46
CA PHE A 125 14.98 2.47 20.60
C PHE A 125 13.76 1.98 21.38
N LYS A 126 13.97 1.36 22.55
CA LYS A 126 12.86 0.88 23.39
C LYS A 126 11.95 2.01 23.86
N SER A 127 12.49 3.16 24.23
CA SER A 127 11.67 4.28 24.72
C SER A 127 10.75 4.89 23.66
N LYS A 128 11.04 4.65 22.37
CA LYS A 128 10.20 5.08 21.24
C LYS A 128 9.11 4.08 20.87
N ILE A 129 9.13 2.86 21.42
CA ILE A 129 8.13 1.84 21.14
C ILE A 129 7.01 1.90 22.16
N ASN A 130 5.77 2.02 21.67
CA ASN A 130 4.57 1.89 22.47
C ASN A 130 3.55 1.01 21.74
N ILE A 131 3.61 -0.30 21.99
CA ILE A 131 2.81 -1.30 21.29
C ILE A 131 1.32 -1.14 21.62
N ASP A 132 0.98 -0.91 22.88
CA ASP A 132 -0.42 -0.82 23.34
C ASP A 132 -1.13 0.34 22.64
N THR A 133 -0.53 1.53 22.64
CA THR A 133 -1.12 2.69 21.94
C THR A 133 -1.21 2.45 20.43
N TRP A 134 -0.20 1.85 19.80
CA TRP A 134 -0.26 1.57 18.35
C TRP A 134 -1.31 0.52 18.00
N TYR A 135 -1.55 -0.44 18.88
CA TYR A 135 -2.62 -1.43 18.75
C TYR A 135 -3.98 -0.76 18.86
N GLU A 136 -4.21 0.03 19.90
CA GLU A 136 -5.49 0.72 20.11
C GLU A 136 -5.83 1.65 18.95
N GLU A 137 -4.87 2.46 18.49
CA GLU A 137 -5.02 3.35 17.32
C GLU A 137 -5.40 2.57 16.06
N ARG A 138 -4.63 1.51 15.74
CA ARG A 138 -4.84 0.73 14.52
C ARG A 138 -6.13 -0.09 14.58
N ASN A 139 -6.47 -0.65 15.73
CA ASN A 139 -7.72 -1.37 15.93
C ASN A 139 -8.91 -0.43 15.75
N ALA A 140 -8.87 0.78 16.35
CA ALA A 140 -9.94 1.77 16.18
C ALA A 140 -10.12 2.22 14.72
N GLU A 141 -9.02 2.37 13.98
CA GLU A 141 -9.05 2.67 12.54
C GLU A 141 -9.74 1.55 11.75
N LEU A 142 -9.30 0.30 11.90
CA LEU A 142 -9.88 -0.84 11.17
C LEU A 142 -11.34 -1.09 11.58
N ASP A 143 -11.68 -0.98 12.86
CA ASP A 143 -13.05 -1.12 13.35
C ASP A 143 -13.98 -0.07 12.75
N LYS A 144 -13.50 1.17 12.60
CA LYS A 144 -14.26 2.22 11.92
C LYS A 144 -14.51 1.84 10.46
N ILE A 145 -13.47 1.43 9.72
CA ILE A 145 -13.55 1.04 8.30
C ILE A 145 -14.57 -0.09 8.11
N ILE A 146 -14.48 -1.14 8.93
CA ILE A 146 -15.38 -2.31 8.88
C ILE A 146 -16.82 -1.88 9.21
N ARG A 147 -17.02 -1.15 10.31
CA ARG A 147 -18.37 -0.77 10.80
C ARG A 147 -19.14 0.07 9.79
N ILE A 148 -18.49 1.03 9.13
CA ILE A 148 -19.15 1.88 8.13
C ILE A 148 -19.08 1.30 6.71
N LYS A 149 -18.49 0.11 6.55
CA LYS A 149 -18.24 -0.56 5.26
C LYS A 149 -17.51 0.34 4.26
N ASP A 150 -16.48 1.04 4.74
CA ASP A 150 -15.66 1.92 3.91
C ASP A 150 -14.75 1.11 2.99
N TYR A 151 -15.30 0.71 1.85
CA TYR A 151 -14.60 -0.12 0.87
C TYR A 151 -13.31 0.52 0.37
N THR A 152 -13.36 1.82 0.06
CA THR A 152 -12.22 2.57 -0.47
C THR A 152 -11.06 2.55 0.51
N ASN A 153 -11.31 2.78 1.81
CA ASN A 153 -10.24 2.70 2.80
C ASN A 153 -9.85 1.26 3.12
N ALA A 154 -10.77 0.29 3.04
CA ALA A 154 -10.45 -1.12 3.24
C ALA A 154 -9.38 -1.60 2.26
N ILE A 155 -9.55 -1.39 0.95
CA ILE A 155 -8.55 -1.81 -0.06
C ILE A 155 -7.22 -1.05 0.05
N LYS A 156 -7.21 0.14 0.66
CA LYS A 156 -5.98 0.91 0.93
C LYS A 156 -5.18 0.33 2.08
N VAL A 157 -5.84 -0.10 3.16
CA VAL A 157 -5.15 -0.57 4.38
C VAL A 157 -4.90 -2.08 4.41
N PHE A 158 -5.60 -2.83 3.56
CA PHE A 158 -5.56 -4.29 3.59
C PHE A 158 -4.36 -4.83 2.80
N ASN A 159 -3.28 -5.12 3.53
CA ASN A 159 -2.11 -5.79 2.98
C ASN A 159 -2.37 -7.30 2.94
N ASN A 160 -2.94 -7.77 1.84
CA ASN A 160 -3.11 -9.20 1.58
C ASN A 160 -3.03 -9.48 0.08
N LYS A 161 -1.95 -10.16 -0.34
CA LYS A 161 -1.70 -10.57 -1.73
C LYS A 161 -2.79 -11.48 -2.32
N GLY A 162 -3.62 -12.08 -1.46
CA GLY A 162 -4.73 -12.95 -1.81
C GLY A 162 -6.02 -12.24 -2.20
N LEU A 163 -6.16 -10.92 -2.10
CA LEU A 163 -7.44 -10.25 -2.41
C LEU A 163 -7.90 -10.44 -3.86
N SER A 164 -6.95 -10.57 -4.79
CA SER A 164 -7.24 -10.89 -6.20
C SER A 164 -7.98 -12.23 -6.38
N THR A 165 -7.88 -13.15 -5.42
CA THR A 165 -8.60 -14.43 -5.45
C THR A 165 -10.11 -14.26 -5.24
N ILE A 166 -10.52 -13.23 -4.48
CA ILE A 166 -11.93 -12.86 -4.32
C ILE A 166 -12.48 -12.41 -5.68
N ALA A 167 -11.75 -11.56 -6.39
CA ALA A 167 -12.13 -11.14 -7.74
C ALA A 167 -12.20 -12.33 -8.72
N ASN A 168 -11.20 -13.23 -8.73
CA ASN A 168 -11.23 -14.47 -9.53
C ASN A 168 -12.53 -15.27 -9.30
N LYS A 169 -12.89 -15.49 -8.03
CA LYS A 169 -14.07 -16.25 -7.61
C LYS A 169 -15.36 -15.61 -8.13
N HIS A 170 -15.55 -14.30 -7.93
CA HIS A 170 -16.77 -13.60 -8.32
C HIS A 170 -16.92 -13.50 -9.84
N PHE A 171 -15.85 -13.10 -10.54
CA PHE A 171 -15.83 -13.05 -12.00
C PHE A 171 -15.82 -14.43 -12.67
N LYS A 172 -15.67 -15.51 -11.91
CA LYS A 172 -15.56 -16.90 -12.42
C LYS A 172 -14.45 -17.04 -13.48
N ILE A 173 -13.32 -16.37 -13.23
CA ILE A 173 -12.14 -16.40 -14.09
C ILE A 173 -10.91 -16.85 -13.30
N SER A 174 -9.91 -17.31 -14.03
CA SER A 174 -8.54 -17.42 -13.54
C SER A 174 -7.72 -16.20 -13.97
N ASN A 175 -6.64 -15.92 -13.25
CA ASN A 175 -5.63 -14.92 -13.63
C ASN A 175 -6.23 -13.50 -13.74
N PHE A 176 -7.08 -13.11 -12.77
CA PHE A 176 -7.69 -11.78 -12.70
C PHE A 176 -6.66 -10.67 -12.87
N ARG A 177 -5.51 -10.78 -12.20
CA ARG A 177 -4.44 -9.77 -12.27
C ARG A 177 -3.91 -9.58 -13.69
N GLU A 178 -3.60 -10.67 -14.39
CA GLU A 178 -3.08 -10.64 -15.75
C GLU A 178 -4.12 -10.08 -16.73
N ARG A 179 -5.39 -10.46 -16.56
CA ARG A 179 -6.51 -9.94 -17.36
C ARG A 179 -6.78 -8.47 -17.08
N ALA A 180 -6.70 -8.05 -15.82
CA ALA A 180 -6.84 -6.67 -15.39
C ALA A 180 -5.73 -5.79 -15.97
N LEU A 181 -4.48 -6.27 -15.93
CA LEU A 181 -3.35 -5.59 -16.54
C LEU A 181 -3.48 -5.50 -18.06
N TYR A 182 -3.92 -6.58 -18.72
CA TYR A 182 -4.20 -6.56 -20.15
C TYR A 182 -5.30 -5.55 -20.48
N PHE A 183 -6.36 -5.49 -19.68
CA PHE A 183 -7.46 -4.54 -19.89
C PHE A 183 -6.99 -3.09 -19.73
N LEU A 184 -6.22 -2.80 -18.68
CA LEU A 184 -5.59 -1.50 -18.45
C LEU A 184 -4.72 -1.07 -19.63
N LYS A 185 -3.93 -1.98 -20.20
CA LYS A 185 -3.04 -1.66 -21.33
C LYS A 185 -3.79 -1.25 -22.62
N HIS A 186 -5.02 -1.71 -22.81
CA HIS A 186 -5.76 -1.55 -24.07
C HIS A 186 -7.06 -0.73 -23.95
N ASN A 187 -7.33 -0.10 -22.80
CA ASN A 187 -8.54 0.69 -22.61
C ASN A 187 -8.21 2.05 -21.94
N TYR A 188 -8.46 3.14 -22.68
CA TYR A 188 -8.16 4.50 -22.24
C TYR A 188 -9.06 4.99 -21.09
N GLU A 189 -10.33 4.57 -21.08
CA GLU A 189 -11.26 4.89 -19.99
C GLU A 189 -10.79 4.27 -18.67
N VAL A 190 -10.31 3.02 -18.72
CA VAL A 190 -9.74 2.31 -17.58
C VAL A 190 -8.44 2.96 -17.10
N GLN A 191 -7.58 3.42 -18.02
CA GLN A 191 -6.38 4.18 -17.67
C GLN A 191 -6.74 5.45 -16.90
N ASN A 192 -7.72 6.22 -17.39
CA ASN A 192 -8.17 7.44 -16.73
C ASN A 192 -8.82 7.17 -15.37
N ALA A 193 -9.58 6.09 -15.23
CA ALA A 193 -10.16 5.68 -13.95
C ALA A 193 -9.05 5.42 -12.91
N ILE A 194 -8.01 4.68 -13.31
CA ILE A 194 -6.86 4.35 -12.44
C ILE A 194 -6.00 5.59 -12.13
N LEU A 195 -5.77 6.48 -13.09
CA LEU A 195 -4.91 7.66 -12.91
C LEU A 195 -5.42 8.62 -11.83
N LYS A 196 -6.73 8.62 -11.54
CA LYS A 196 -7.32 9.38 -10.42
C LYS A 196 -6.77 8.94 -9.05
N SER A 197 -6.34 7.68 -8.94
CA SER A 197 -5.80 7.10 -7.71
C SER A 197 -4.30 7.35 -7.55
N PHE A 198 -3.62 7.90 -8.57
CA PHE A 198 -2.19 8.22 -8.47
C PHE A 198 -1.98 9.55 -7.73
N PRO A 199 -0.89 9.68 -6.94
CA PRO A 199 -0.53 10.94 -6.31
C PRO A 199 -0.47 12.08 -7.34
N ILE A 200 -1.10 13.21 -7.02
CA ILE A 200 -1.16 14.42 -7.88
C ILE A 200 0.23 14.87 -8.32
N ASP A 201 1.22 14.69 -7.45
CA ASP A 201 2.61 15.05 -7.72
C ASP A 201 3.25 14.26 -8.87
N ILE A 202 2.72 13.07 -9.22
CA ILE A 202 3.15 12.30 -10.40
C ILE A 202 2.42 12.79 -11.65
N ASN A 203 1.12 13.10 -11.52
CA ASN A 203 0.30 13.59 -12.62
C ASN A 203 0.71 15.01 -13.10
N ALA A 204 1.39 15.79 -12.25
CA ALA A 204 1.95 17.10 -12.58
C ALA A 204 3.35 17.02 -13.23
N ILE A 205 3.96 15.84 -13.29
CA ILE A 205 5.22 15.63 -14.00
C ILE A 205 4.85 15.45 -15.46
N ASN A 206 4.86 16.55 -16.21
CA ASN A 206 4.81 16.51 -17.66
C ASN A 206 5.95 15.60 -18.14
N VAL A 207 5.61 14.40 -18.58
CA VAL A 207 6.48 13.51 -19.38
C VAL A 207 6.34 13.90 -20.84
#